data_AF-A0AAW9FYW5-F1
#
_entry.id   AF-A0AAW9FYW5-F1
#
_cell.length_a   1.000
_cell.length_b   1.000
_cell.length_c   1.000
_cell.angle_alpha   90.00
_cell.angle_beta   90.00
_cell.angle_gamma   90.00
#
_symmetry.space_group_name_H-M   'P 1'
#
loop_
_entity.id
_entity.type
_entity.pdbx_description
1 polymer ?
#
loop_
_entity_poly.entity_id
_entity_poly.type
_entity_poly.pdbx_seq_one_letter_code
_entity_poly.pdbx_strand_id
1 'polypeptide(L)'
;MMMKKRKTQFVLKHTSFGILTGAMLLLAVFSCRSNDSDNKVTAGGTANVSINLQGEAFDDTADLGGQASLTQGVSVSTSAVQRKEIPFNNDFTLVAELSPVGSSSGKQAQAALGGNLLAATGPTPLGTGIRYKVVVFRSTGEYVTERNYASGQESSTADLNLDGGSNYTFIVYSVKSQTDLPDVTYTNTSNKTLATASISGLANTVDFMYYRKDMQVSGNQTNYLDVILRHRLSQITTTIDASATGYNITAVTANIDSHYPTYNVPLSTGTPAQTGTAGTAAVTFPNLGTQVVVANPVMLNGNTTTGKFTLSTITIGPLTQTVSSAALTGLKITPGIMYNLKFTLSPADVYLDNYNGQKAARINGKVWMLYNLGDNRTDPNTGPFDQSNFYQFGRNTVVATGSTQTAEISGWNTTIAADNAWNSGTEAAPVKTGNDPCPQNYRIPTRTELQSLLDGTTKTEIGTFNDSPTNFSAAKVYTSNRNSSVKLTFPAIGARNAAAGRVNNRGISPHVWTSTASDASNAYANGRNAIVIHPKNTGNPIRCIAI
;
A
#
# COMPACT_ATOMS: atom_id res chain seq x y z
N MET A 1 69.66 8.43 30.28
CA MET A 1 69.81 7.16 31.02
C MET A 1 69.84 6.03 29.99
N MET A 2 71.02 5.43 29.82
CA MET A 2 71.39 4.11 29.23
C MET A 2 70.73 3.65 27.91
N MET A 3 71.45 3.62 26.76
CA MET A 3 72.40 2.57 26.30
C MET A 3 71.71 1.26 25.87
N LYS A 4 71.97 0.62 24.71
CA LYS A 4 73.27 0.18 24.15
C LYS A 4 73.05 -0.37 22.71
N LYS A 5 73.81 0.11 21.71
CA LYS A 5 74.89 -0.58 20.95
C LYS A 5 74.57 -1.92 20.23
N ARG A 6 74.74 -1.95 18.90
CA ARG A 6 75.88 -2.55 18.13
C ARG A 6 75.56 -2.43 16.62
N LYS A 7 76.24 -1.57 15.84
CA LYS A 7 77.53 -1.75 15.13
C LYS A 7 77.67 -3.08 14.38
N THR A 8 77.59 -3.00 13.04
CA THR A 8 78.68 -3.46 12.16
C THR A 8 78.74 -2.61 10.88
N GLN A 9 79.89 -1.99 10.65
CA GLN A 9 80.31 -1.30 9.42
C GLN A 9 80.73 -2.32 8.36
N PHE A 10 80.73 -1.96 7.08
CA PHE A 10 81.94 -1.85 6.23
C PHE A 10 81.56 -1.20 4.88
N VAL A 11 81.84 0.10 4.71
CA VAL A 11 82.96 0.71 3.95
C VAL A 11 82.68 0.91 2.45
N LEU A 12 82.13 2.09 2.16
CA LEU A 12 82.68 3.18 1.33
C LEU A 12 83.74 2.82 0.27
N LYS A 13 83.52 3.25 -0.97
CA LYS A 13 84.50 4.07 -1.72
C LYS A 13 83.79 5.08 -2.62
N HIS A 14 84.01 6.35 -2.31
CA HIS A 14 83.77 7.50 -3.17
C HIS A 14 84.69 7.45 -4.39
N THR A 15 84.21 7.99 -5.51
CA THR A 15 85.02 8.90 -6.33
C THR A 15 84.13 9.89 -7.07
N SER A 16 84.43 11.15 -6.81
CA SER A 16 83.95 12.41 -7.39
C SER A 16 84.46 12.66 -8.82
N PHE A 17 83.91 13.73 -9.44
CA PHE A 17 84.18 14.40 -10.73
C PHE A 17 83.10 14.10 -11.78
N GLY A 18 82.60 15.03 -12.59
CA GLY A 18 83.00 16.39 -12.94
C GLY A 18 82.26 16.76 -14.23
N ILE A 19 81.99 18.04 -14.41
CA ILE A 19 81.15 18.66 -15.45
C ILE A 19 81.81 18.57 -16.85
N LEU A 20 81.05 18.34 -17.94
CA LEU A 20 81.00 19.12 -19.20
C LEU A 20 80.46 18.31 -20.42
N THR A 21 79.39 18.86 -21.03
CA THR A 21 79.08 19.02 -22.48
C THR A 21 79.58 18.02 -23.55
N GLY A 22 78.65 17.58 -24.41
CA GLY A 22 78.91 17.45 -25.86
C GLY A 22 78.26 16.29 -26.62
N ALA A 23 77.62 16.64 -27.75
CA ALA A 23 77.39 15.85 -28.97
C ALA A 23 76.26 14.79 -29.04
N MET A 24 75.15 15.23 -29.64
CA MET A 24 74.44 14.65 -30.80
C MET A 24 74.81 13.21 -31.22
N LEU A 25 73.85 12.29 -31.10
CA LEU A 25 73.82 11.05 -31.90
C LEU A 25 72.37 10.71 -32.29
N LEU A 26 72.09 10.88 -33.59
CA LEU A 26 70.92 10.31 -34.27
C LEU A 26 71.06 8.79 -34.34
N LEU A 27 70.06 8.07 -33.83
CA LEU A 27 69.79 6.68 -34.21
C LEU A 27 68.28 6.50 -34.34
N ALA A 28 67.82 6.58 -35.59
CA ALA A 28 66.50 6.13 -36.00
C ALA A 28 66.48 4.60 -35.95
N VAL A 29 65.56 4.04 -35.18
CA VAL A 29 65.06 2.68 -35.37
C VAL A 29 63.56 2.76 -35.63
N PHE A 30 63.20 2.28 -36.82
CA PHE A 30 61.85 2.07 -37.32
C PHE A 30 61.05 1.22 -36.32
N SER A 31 59.90 1.72 -35.89
CA SER A 31 58.81 0.86 -35.43
C SER A 31 57.71 0.87 -36.50
N CYS A 32 57.28 -0.33 -36.85
CA CYS A 32 56.37 -0.64 -37.93
C CYS A 32 55.04 0.11 -37.79
N ARG A 33 54.70 0.88 -38.83
CA ARG A 33 53.34 1.26 -39.19
C ARG A 33 52.56 -0.03 -39.51
N SER A 34 51.57 -0.40 -38.70
CA SER A 34 50.39 -1.08 -39.21
C SER A 34 49.48 0.00 -39.79
N ASN A 35 49.11 -0.16 -41.05
CA ASN A 35 48.16 0.71 -41.74
C ASN A 35 46.78 0.58 -41.09
N ASP A 36 46.34 1.61 -40.38
CA ASP A 36 44.92 1.98 -40.35
C ASP A 36 44.78 3.33 -41.06
N SER A 37 44.44 3.24 -42.34
CA SER A 37 43.78 4.31 -43.05
C SER A 37 42.33 4.36 -42.58
N ASP A 38 42.06 5.20 -41.59
CA ASP A 38 41.00 6.20 -41.72
C ASP A 38 41.12 7.24 -40.61
N ASN A 39 41.58 8.41 -41.02
CA ASN A 39 41.71 9.61 -40.22
C ASN A 39 40.31 10.20 -39.99
N LYS A 40 39.47 9.55 -39.18
CA LYS A 40 38.37 10.25 -38.50
C LYS A 40 38.93 10.80 -37.20
N VAL A 41 39.62 11.93 -37.30
CA VAL A 41 39.71 12.86 -36.17
C VAL A 41 38.26 13.22 -35.83
N THR A 42 37.70 12.51 -34.86
CA THR A 42 36.37 12.78 -34.34
C THR A 42 36.43 14.19 -33.77
N ALA A 43 35.50 15.06 -34.19
CA ALA A 43 35.42 16.42 -33.72
C ALA A 43 35.17 16.41 -32.19
N GLY A 44 36.25 16.37 -31.39
CA GLY A 44 36.19 16.28 -29.93
C GLY A 44 37.40 15.63 -29.23
N GLY A 45 38.23 14.82 -29.88
CA GLY A 45 39.36 14.14 -29.20
C GLY A 45 38.93 13.05 -28.20
N THR A 46 39.82 12.59 -27.31
CA THR A 46 39.49 11.58 -26.29
C THR A 46 38.78 12.22 -25.09
N ALA A 47 37.67 11.64 -24.66
CA ALA A 47 36.81 12.15 -23.59
C ALA A 47 36.60 11.10 -22.48
N ASN A 48 36.72 11.50 -21.21
CA ASN A 48 36.46 10.64 -20.06
C ASN A 48 34.97 10.69 -19.65
N VAL A 49 34.43 9.53 -19.25
CA VAL A 49 33.10 9.41 -18.63
C VAL A 49 33.27 9.03 -17.16
N SER A 50 32.82 9.91 -16.27
CA SER A 50 32.83 9.70 -14.82
C SER A 50 31.49 9.13 -14.35
N ILE A 51 31.54 8.04 -13.58
CA ILE A 51 30.35 7.41 -13.03
C ILE A 51 29.94 8.11 -11.73
N ASN A 52 28.71 8.60 -11.68
CA ASN A 52 28.08 9.13 -10.47
C ASN A 52 26.97 8.18 -10.04
N LEU A 53 27.28 7.19 -9.20
CA LEU A 53 26.31 6.23 -8.69
C LEU A 53 25.49 6.87 -7.56
N GLN A 54 24.24 7.23 -7.87
CA GLN A 54 23.33 7.90 -6.94
C GLN A 54 22.60 6.93 -6.00
N GLY A 55 22.50 5.66 -6.37
CA GLY A 55 21.91 4.61 -5.54
C GLY A 55 21.05 3.61 -6.31
N GLU A 56 20.16 2.95 -5.59
CA GLU A 56 19.16 2.01 -6.08
C GLU A 56 17.73 2.48 -5.78
N ALA A 57 16.78 2.03 -6.61
CA ALA A 57 15.36 2.37 -6.45
C ALA A 57 14.44 1.28 -7.04
N PHE A 58 13.23 1.17 -6.49
CA PHE A 58 12.12 0.48 -7.15
C PHE A 58 11.34 1.48 -8.00
N ASP A 59 10.65 0.99 -9.03
CA ASP A 59 9.74 1.78 -9.84
C ASP A 59 8.50 2.17 -9.01
N ASP A 60 7.91 3.33 -9.31
CA ASP A 60 6.59 3.69 -8.79
C ASP A 60 5.49 3.30 -9.80
N THR A 61 4.28 3.08 -9.32
CA THR A 61 3.08 2.93 -10.16
C THR A 61 2.86 4.08 -11.14
N ALA A 62 3.26 5.31 -10.76
CA ALA A 62 3.25 6.46 -11.66
C ALA A 62 4.28 6.36 -12.79
N ASP A 63 5.44 5.76 -12.54
CA ASP A 63 6.51 5.56 -13.53
C ASP A 63 6.10 4.54 -14.62
N LEU A 64 5.17 3.63 -14.31
CA LEU A 64 4.62 2.66 -15.26
C LEU A 64 3.63 3.28 -16.28
N GLY A 65 3.02 4.43 -15.97
CA GLY A 65 2.12 5.15 -16.87
C GLY A 65 2.83 5.89 -18.02
N GLY A 66 4.15 6.10 -17.90
CA GLY A 66 4.96 6.81 -18.89
C GLY A 66 5.41 5.99 -20.11
N GLN A 67 5.03 4.71 -20.20
CA GLN A 67 5.35 3.84 -21.34
C GLN A 67 4.33 3.96 -22.50
N ALA A 68 3.31 4.82 -22.38
CA ALA A 68 2.41 5.17 -23.47
C ALA A 68 2.58 6.66 -23.81
N SER A 69 3.17 6.91 -24.99
CA SER A 69 3.17 8.11 -25.83
C SER A 69 3.02 9.50 -25.16
N LEU A 70 4.00 10.36 -25.43
CA LEU A 70 3.95 11.81 -25.26
C LEU A 70 2.66 12.43 -25.84
N THR A 71 1.59 12.56 -25.05
CA THR A 71 0.54 13.58 -25.21
C THR A 71 -0.30 13.73 -23.93
N GLN A 72 -0.24 14.93 -23.36
CA GLN A 72 -1.22 15.59 -22.47
C GLN A 72 -1.66 14.92 -21.17
N GLY A 73 -1.36 15.62 -20.08
CA GLY A 73 -1.61 15.20 -18.72
C GLY A 73 -3.07 15.14 -18.33
N VAL A 74 -3.43 14.01 -17.74
CA VAL A 74 -4.42 13.91 -16.68
C VAL A 74 -3.86 12.90 -15.67
N SER A 75 -3.37 13.41 -14.54
CA SER A 75 -2.97 12.59 -13.40
C SER A 75 -4.23 11.99 -12.77
N VAL A 76 -4.64 10.82 -13.23
CA VAL A 76 -5.64 10.00 -12.55
C VAL A 76 -4.89 9.12 -11.55
N SER A 77 -4.84 9.57 -10.30
CA SER A 77 -4.43 8.75 -9.16
C SER A 77 -5.55 7.73 -8.87
N THR A 78 -5.55 6.61 -9.60
CA THR A 78 -6.31 5.43 -9.18
C THR A 78 -5.53 4.75 -8.06
N SER A 79 -6.17 4.58 -6.91
CA SER A 79 -5.60 3.86 -5.77
C SER A 79 -5.23 2.44 -6.21
N ALA A 80 -3.93 2.16 -6.39
CA ALA A 80 -3.41 0.86 -6.85
C ALA A 80 -3.51 -0.25 -5.79
N VAL A 81 -4.19 -0.01 -4.67
CA VAL A 81 -4.38 -0.96 -3.57
C VAL A 81 -5.38 -2.03 -4.00
N GLN A 82 -4.96 -3.28 -3.94
CA GLN A 82 -5.80 -4.44 -4.24
C GLN A 82 -6.29 -5.03 -2.92
N ARG A 83 -7.61 -5.19 -2.76
CA ARG A 83 -8.23 -5.62 -1.51
C ARG A 83 -9.09 -6.86 -1.70
N LYS A 84 -8.98 -7.82 -0.77
CA LYS A 84 -9.83 -9.01 -0.70
C LYS A 84 -10.27 -9.30 0.73
N GLU A 85 -11.51 -9.73 0.90
CA GLU A 85 -12.04 -10.22 2.18
C GLU A 85 -12.33 -11.71 2.08
N ILE A 86 -11.91 -12.47 3.08
CA ILE A 86 -11.98 -13.93 3.09
C ILE A 86 -12.49 -14.40 4.44
N PRO A 87 -13.52 -15.26 4.49
CA PRO A 87 -13.94 -15.89 5.74
C PRO A 87 -12.76 -16.62 6.41
N PHE A 88 -12.47 -16.28 7.67
CA PHE A 88 -11.41 -16.94 8.44
C PHE A 88 -12.01 -18.02 9.34
N ASN A 89 -13.04 -17.66 10.11
CA ASN A 89 -13.91 -18.55 10.87
C ASN A 89 -15.26 -17.84 11.11
N ASN A 90 -16.09 -18.35 12.04
CA ASN A 90 -17.37 -17.72 12.37
C ASN A 90 -17.23 -16.33 13.01
N ASP A 91 -16.09 -16.07 13.65
CA ASP A 91 -15.86 -14.87 14.44
C ASP A 91 -15.04 -13.81 13.70
N PHE A 92 -14.29 -14.19 12.67
CA PHE A 92 -13.34 -13.33 11.96
C PHE A 92 -13.37 -13.52 10.44
N THR A 93 -13.07 -12.42 9.76
CA THR A 93 -12.77 -12.31 8.34
C THR A 93 -11.32 -11.87 8.19
N LEU A 94 -10.57 -12.54 7.32
CA LEU A 94 -9.22 -12.16 6.92
C LEU A 94 -9.30 -11.14 5.78
N VAL A 95 -8.83 -9.91 6.01
CA VAL A 95 -8.75 -8.85 5.00
C VAL A 95 -7.33 -8.78 4.48
N ALA A 96 -7.14 -8.99 3.18
CA ALA A 96 -5.85 -8.89 2.49
C ALA A 96 -5.78 -7.61 1.65
N GLU A 97 -4.71 -6.84 1.81
CA GLU A 97 -4.46 -5.60 1.07
C GLU A 97 -3.03 -5.62 0.49
N LEU A 98 -2.91 -5.62 -0.83
CA LEU A 98 -1.64 -5.46 -1.55
C LEU A 98 -1.52 -4.01 -2.03
N SER A 99 -0.58 -3.27 -1.48
CA SER A 99 -0.34 -1.87 -1.80
C SER A 99 1.10 -1.66 -2.31
N PRO A 100 1.29 -1.02 -3.46
CA PRO A 100 2.62 -0.54 -3.87
C PRO A 100 3.20 0.40 -2.81
N VAL A 101 4.51 0.29 -2.58
CA VAL A 101 5.28 1.26 -1.80
C VAL A 101 5.77 2.31 -2.78
N GLY A 102 5.21 3.52 -2.71
CA GLY A 102 5.62 4.61 -3.58
C GLY A 102 7.08 4.99 -3.33
N SER A 103 7.85 5.09 -4.40
CA SER A 103 9.17 5.72 -4.38
C SER A 103 8.91 7.22 -4.45
N SER A 104 8.92 7.93 -3.33
CA SER A 104 8.63 9.37 -3.27
C SER A 104 9.59 10.18 -4.15
N SER A 105 9.25 10.30 -5.44
CA SER A 105 9.80 11.26 -6.41
C SER A 105 8.71 12.23 -6.87
N GLY A 106 7.69 12.44 -6.04
CA GLY A 106 6.68 13.47 -6.18
C GLY A 106 6.64 14.32 -4.93
N LYS A 107 6.84 15.63 -5.07
CA LYS A 107 6.69 16.62 -4.00
C LYS A 107 5.27 16.58 -3.44
N GLN A 108 5.03 15.80 -2.40
CA GLN A 108 3.84 15.88 -1.56
C GLN A 108 4.32 15.81 -0.12
N ALA A 109 4.37 16.96 0.53
CA ALA A 109 4.53 17.04 1.97
C ALA A 109 3.24 16.51 2.61
N GLN A 110 3.24 15.26 3.08
CA GLN A 110 2.21 14.79 4.00
C GLN A 110 2.55 15.36 5.40
N ALA A 111 1.71 16.25 5.90
CA ALA A 111 1.80 16.71 7.28
C ALA A 111 1.42 15.56 8.23
N ALA A 112 2.41 14.92 8.86
CA ALA A 112 2.18 14.07 10.01
C ALA A 112 2.51 14.87 11.29
N LEU A 113 1.46 15.12 12.08
CA LEU A 113 1.58 15.52 13.47
C LEU A 113 2.24 14.38 14.25
N GLY A 114 3.49 14.59 14.68
CA GLY A 114 4.12 13.85 15.77
C GLY A 114 5.25 12.89 15.39
N GLY A 115 6.48 13.33 15.67
CA GLY A 115 7.58 12.44 16.09
C GLY A 115 8.38 11.74 14.98
N ASN A 116 9.47 12.39 14.54
CA ASN A 116 10.69 11.80 13.96
C ASN A 116 10.55 10.54 13.08
N LEU A 117 10.15 10.73 11.83
CA LEU A 117 10.63 9.90 10.72
C LEU A 117 10.88 10.83 9.52
N LEU A 118 12.14 11.25 9.34
CA LEU A 118 12.58 11.80 8.06
C LEU A 118 12.49 10.66 7.04
N ALA A 119 11.45 10.68 6.19
CA ALA A 119 11.44 9.85 4.99
C ALA A 119 12.62 10.30 4.12
N ALA A 120 13.55 9.39 3.82
CA ALA A 120 14.68 9.68 2.94
C ALA A 120 14.15 10.03 1.54
N THR A 121 14.29 11.29 1.14
CA THR A 121 13.72 11.85 -0.10
C THR A 121 14.57 11.58 -1.35
N GLY A 122 15.29 10.46 -1.42
CA GLY A 122 16.19 10.13 -2.54
C GLY A 122 16.42 8.63 -2.72
N PRO A 123 17.10 8.19 -3.81
CA PRO A 123 17.46 6.79 -4.01
C PRO A 123 18.18 6.22 -2.79
N THR A 124 17.94 4.95 -2.49
CA THR A 124 18.64 4.28 -1.39
C THR A 124 20.10 4.09 -1.80
N PRO A 125 21.09 4.46 -0.98
CA PRO A 125 22.49 4.20 -1.33
C PRO A 125 22.72 2.72 -1.61
N LEU A 126 23.38 2.41 -2.74
CA LEU A 126 23.83 1.06 -3.00
C LEU A 126 24.93 0.70 -1.98
N GLY A 127 24.88 -0.50 -1.42
CA GLY A 127 25.86 -0.92 -0.43
C GLY A 127 27.30 -0.85 -0.94
N THR A 128 28.24 -0.45 -0.08
CA THR A 128 29.67 -0.38 -0.43
C THR A 128 30.20 -1.74 -0.89
N GLY A 129 31.02 -1.73 -1.94
CA GLY A 129 31.63 -2.92 -2.51
C GLY A 129 30.71 -3.74 -3.42
N ILE A 130 29.43 -3.38 -3.55
CA ILE A 130 28.53 -4.03 -4.50
C ILE A 130 29.02 -3.78 -5.92
N ARG A 131 29.16 -4.85 -6.70
CA ARG A 131 29.70 -4.82 -8.04
C ARG A 131 28.64 -4.43 -9.06
N TYR A 132 29.04 -3.65 -10.05
CA TYR A 132 28.21 -3.31 -11.20
C TYR A 132 29.06 -3.20 -12.46
N LYS A 133 28.46 -3.45 -13.63
CA LYS A 133 29.14 -3.36 -14.93
C LYS A 133 28.55 -2.20 -15.73
N VAL A 134 29.42 -1.41 -16.35
CA VAL A 134 29.06 -0.43 -17.38
C VAL A 134 29.47 -1.01 -18.73
N VAL A 135 28.51 -1.13 -19.64
CA VAL A 135 28.70 -1.62 -21.00
C VAL A 135 28.33 -0.50 -21.96
N VAL A 136 29.23 -0.20 -22.90
CA VAL A 136 29.09 0.93 -23.82
C VAL A 136 28.88 0.42 -25.24
N PHE A 137 27.84 0.93 -25.87
CA PHE A 137 27.54 0.70 -27.28
C PHE A 137 27.54 2.03 -28.04
N ARG A 138 27.88 2.02 -29.33
CA ARG A 138 27.62 3.17 -30.21
C ARG A 138 26.11 3.39 -30.33
N SER A 139 25.67 4.58 -30.73
CA SER A 139 24.25 4.84 -31.00
C SER A 139 23.63 3.93 -32.08
N THR A 140 24.47 3.39 -32.96
CA THR A 140 24.12 2.38 -33.99
C THR A 140 24.03 0.95 -33.43
N GLY A 141 24.41 0.76 -32.17
CA GLY A 141 24.23 -0.49 -31.42
C GLY A 141 25.47 -1.37 -31.34
N GLU A 142 26.58 -1.06 -32.01
CA GLU A 142 27.81 -1.87 -31.92
C GLU A 142 28.47 -1.74 -30.56
N TYR A 143 28.98 -2.85 -30.02
CA TYR A 143 29.75 -2.86 -28.78
C TYR A 143 31.04 -2.05 -28.90
N VAL A 144 31.38 -1.29 -27.86
CA VAL A 144 32.60 -0.47 -27.78
C VAL A 144 33.53 -0.99 -26.69
N THR A 145 33.07 -0.97 -25.44
CA THR A 145 33.89 -1.35 -24.29
C THR A 145 33.02 -1.64 -23.07
N GLU A 146 33.61 -2.20 -22.02
CA GLU A 146 32.97 -2.39 -20.73
C GLU A 146 33.94 -2.16 -19.57
N ARG A 147 33.39 -1.86 -18.39
CA ARG A 147 34.14 -1.69 -17.14
C ARG A 147 33.36 -2.29 -15.98
N ASN A 148 34.07 -3.01 -15.12
CA ASN A 148 33.54 -3.48 -13.85
C ASN A 148 33.92 -2.48 -12.76
N TYR A 149 32.94 -2.10 -11.95
CA TYR A 149 33.10 -1.19 -10.83
C TYR A 149 32.65 -1.87 -9.53
N ALA A 150 33.09 -1.32 -8.40
CA ALA A 150 32.57 -1.63 -7.09
C ALA A 150 32.12 -0.32 -6.43
N SER A 151 30.90 -0.32 -5.87
CA SER A 151 30.30 0.88 -5.28
C SER A 151 31.16 1.47 -4.17
N GLY A 152 31.41 2.77 -4.23
CA GLY A 152 32.26 3.50 -3.29
C GLY A 152 33.77 3.32 -3.54
N GLN A 153 34.17 2.65 -4.63
CA GLN A 153 35.56 2.43 -5.05
C GLN A 153 35.76 2.80 -6.54
N GLU A 154 34.89 3.63 -7.11
CA GLU A 154 34.85 3.96 -8.54
C GLU A 154 36.15 4.62 -9.02
N SER A 155 36.81 5.39 -8.15
CA SER A 155 38.08 6.06 -8.44
C SER A 155 39.27 5.09 -8.60
N SER A 156 39.11 3.82 -8.22
CA SER A 156 40.13 2.77 -8.39
C SER A 156 40.00 2.03 -9.72
N THR A 157 38.89 2.21 -10.44
CA THR A 157 38.66 1.59 -11.75
C THR A 157 39.33 2.40 -12.85
N ALA A 158 39.91 1.72 -13.84
CA ALA A 158 40.54 2.35 -14.99
C ALA A 158 39.57 3.26 -15.77
N ASP A 159 40.07 4.41 -16.20
CA ASP A 159 39.32 5.42 -16.93
C ASP A 159 38.48 4.86 -18.10
N LEU A 160 37.24 5.36 -18.20
CA LEU A 160 36.32 5.07 -19.30
C LEU A 160 36.46 6.17 -20.36
N ASN A 161 37.48 6.01 -21.20
CA ASN A 161 37.78 6.95 -22.29
C ASN A 161 37.08 6.54 -23.58
N LEU A 162 36.37 7.49 -24.20
CA LEU A 162 35.58 7.32 -25.43
C LEU A 162 35.88 8.47 -26.42
N ASP A 163 35.39 8.36 -27.66
CA ASP A 163 35.57 9.40 -28.67
C ASP A 163 34.62 10.58 -28.40
N GLY A 164 35.19 11.74 -28.12
CA GLY A 164 34.45 13.00 -27.96
C GLY A 164 33.72 13.39 -29.24
N GLY A 165 32.52 13.93 -29.09
CA GLY A 165 31.59 14.27 -30.16
C GLY A 165 30.68 13.11 -30.60
N SER A 166 30.91 11.88 -30.11
CA SER A 166 30.13 10.70 -30.51
C SER A 166 28.96 10.41 -29.57
N ASN A 167 27.89 9.81 -30.12
CA ASN A 167 26.73 9.34 -29.36
C ASN A 167 26.89 7.88 -28.93
N TYR A 168 26.59 7.61 -27.67
CA TYR A 168 26.69 6.28 -27.09
C TYR A 168 25.45 5.92 -26.29
N THR A 169 25.19 4.61 -26.20
CA THR A 169 24.25 4.00 -25.25
C THR A 169 25.04 3.34 -24.13
N PHE A 170 24.82 3.81 -22.92
CA PHE A 170 25.39 3.25 -21.70
C PHE A 170 24.35 2.35 -21.04
N ILE A 171 24.73 1.09 -20.85
CA ILE A 171 23.98 0.14 -20.04
C ILE A 171 24.75 -0.10 -18.75
N VAL A 172 24.10 0.07 -17.61
CA VAL A 172 24.67 -0.21 -16.30
C VAL A 172 23.79 -1.22 -15.59
N TYR A 173 24.38 -2.30 -15.09
CA TYR A 173 23.64 -3.31 -14.34
C TYR A 173 24.42 -3.83 -13.14
N SER A 174 23.66 -4.35 -12.17
CA SER A 174 24.18 -5.02 -10.98
C SER A 174 23.26 -6.17 -10.61
N VAL A 175 23.79 -7.12 -9.84
CA VAL A 175 23.06 -8.24 -9.25
C VAL A 175 23.03 -8.17 -7.72
N LYS A 176 23.32 -6.98 -7.16
CA LYS A 176 23.40 -6.72 -5.71
C LYS A 176 24.35 -7.66 -4.95
N SER A 177 25.47 -8.02 -5.57
CA SER A 177 26.50 -8.89 -4.97
C SER A 177 27.84 -8.17 -4.87
N GLN A 178 28.62 -8.47 -3.83
CA GLN A 178 30.00 -8.00 -3.68
C GLN A 178 31.01 -8.90 -4.42
N THR A 179 30.59 -10.10 -4.82
CA THR A 179 31.45 -11.11 -5.47
C THR A 179 30.99 -11.39 -6.89
N ASP A 180 29.69 -11.58 -7.09
CA ASP A 180 29.14 -12.02 -8.37
C ASP A 180 28.83 -10.82 -9.25
N LEU A 181 29.25 -10.92 -10.51
CA LEU A 181 28.90 -9.97 -11.56
C LEU A 181 28.86 -10.75 -12.88
N PRO A 182 27.66 -11.20 -13.31
CA PRO A 182 27.52 -12.00 -14.53
C PRO A 182 28.06 -11.27 -15.75
N ASP A 183 28.70 -11.99 -16.66
CA ASP A 183 29.17 -11.44 -17.93
C ASP A 183 28.05 -11.29 -18.96
N VAL A 184 28.27 -10.38 -19.91
CA VAL A 184 27.38 -10.18 -21.05
C VAL A 184 27.58 -11.32 -22.05
N THR A 185 26.50 -12.03 -22.36
CA THR A 185 26.45 -13.02 -23.43
C THR A 185 25.91 -12.38 -24.70
N TYR A 186 26.35 -12.90 -25.85
CA TYR A 186 25.89 -12.45 -27.16
C TYR A 186 25.34 -13.63 -27.94
N THR A 187 24.11 -13.52 -28.45
CA THR A 187 23.51 -14.56 -29.32
C THR A 187 24.30 -14.74 -30.62
N ASN A 188 25.00 -13.70 -31.07
CA ASN A 188 25.99 -13.75 -32.14
C ASN A 188 27.35 -13.25 -31.62
N THR A 189 28.27 -14.16 -31.32
CA THR A 189 29.60 -13.84 -30.77
C THR A 189 30.52 -13.13 -31.78
N SER A 190 30.28 -13.33 -33.08
CA SER A 190 31.03 -12.68 -34.17
C SER A 190 30.55 -11.26 -34.45
N ASN A 191 29.37 -10.87 -33.97
CA ASN A 191 28.82 -9.53 -34.11
C ASN A 191 28.15 -9.06 -32.80
N LYS A 192 28.96 -8.42 -31.94
CA LYS A 192 28.54 -7.92 -30.63
C LYS A 192 27.79 -6.61 -30.78
N THR A 193 26.48 -6.65 -30.54
CA THR A 193 25.60 -5.47 -30.58
C THR A 193 24.68 -5.43 -29.36
N LEU A 194 24.07 -4.28 -29.08
CA LEU A 194 23.09 -4.14 -28.02
C LEU A 194 21.88 -5.07 -28.23
N ALA A 195 21.49 -5.30 -29.48
CA ALA A 195 20.37 -6.18 -29.83
C ALA A 195 20.68 -7.67 -29.59
N THR A 196 21.97 -8.06 -29.65
CA THR A 196 22.40 -9.44 -29.40
C THR A 196 22.87 -9.68 -27.96
N ALA A 197 23.02 -8.62 -27.16
CA ALA A 197 23.54 -8.65 -25.80
C ALA A 197 22.49 -9.01 -24.75
N SER A 198 22.82 -9.95 -23.86
CA SER A 198 21.95 -10.33 -22.74
C SER A 198 22.74 -10.78 -21.51
N ILE A 199 22.07 -10.84 -20.36
CA ILE A 199 22.49 -11.64 -19.22
C ILE A 199 21.60 -12.87 -19.18
N SER A 200 22.17 -14.07 -19.17
CA SER A 200 21.40 -15.31 -19.28
C SER A 200 21.50 -16.17 -18.03
N GLY A 201 20.42 -16.89 -17.69
CA GLY A 201 20.41 -17.90 -16.64
C GLY A 201 20.49 -17.36 -15.22
N LEU A 202 19.98 -16.15 -14.96
CA LEU A 202 19.92 -15.62 -13.60
C LEU A 202 18.92 -16.43 -12.78
N ALA A 203 19.34 -16.84 -11.59
CA ALA A 203 18.45 -17.49 -10.63
C ALA A 203 17.44 -16.49 -10.06
N ASN A 204 16.27 -16.97 -9.67
CA ASN A 204 15.19 -16.19 -9.07
C ASN A 204 15.51 -15.50 -7.74
N THR A 205 16.60 -15.88 -7.09
CA THR A 205 17.14 -15.24 -5.88
C THR A 205 18.05 -14.05 -6.18
N VAL A 206 18.46 -13.87 -7.44
CA VAL A 206 19.37 -12.80 -7.85
C VAL A 206 18.59 -11.52 -8.07
N ASP A 207 18.98 -10.43 -7.41
CA ASP A 207 18.33 -9.12 -7.53
C ASP A 207 18.98 -8.29 -8.66
N PHE A 208 18.46 -8.45 -9.88
CA PHE A 208 18.96 -7.73 -11.04
C PHE A 208 18.44 -6.30 -11.06
N MET A 209 19.37 -5.36 -11.17
CA MET A 209 19.11 -3.93 -11.33
C MET A 209 19.69 -3.40 -12.63
N TYR A 210 19.03 -2.42 -13.23
CA TYR A 210 19.38 -1.90 -14.55
C TYR A 210 19.14 -0.41 -14.70
N TYR A 211 20.07 0.24 -15.40
CA TYR A 211 20.03 1.63 -15.83
C TYR A 211 20.48 1.75 -17.29
N ARG A 212 19.85 2.66 -18.03
CA ARG A 212 20.22 3.02 -19.39
C ARG A 212 20.27 4.53 -19.54
N LYS A 213 21.30 5.02 -20.24
CA LYS A 213 21.39 6.41 -20.72
C LYS A 213 21.94 6.43 -22.13
N ASP A 214 21.24 7.11 -23.01
CA ASP A 214 21.75 7.47 -24.33
C ASP A 214 22.24 8.92 -24.23
N MET A 215 23.51 9.19 -24.57
CA MET A 215 24.06 10.55 -24.52
C MET A 215 25.22 10.75 -25.49
N GLN A 216 25.41 12.00 -25.92
CA GLN A 216 26.64 12.42 -26.58
C GLN A 216 27.73 12.60 -25.53
N VAL A 217 28.92 12.07 -25.80
CA VAL A 217 30.11 12.30 -24.99
C VAL A 217 30.82 13.53 -25.55
N SER A 218 31.04 14.54 -24.72
CA SER A 218 31.76 15.76 -25.11
C SER A 218 33.25 15.63 -24.80
N GLY A 219 34.11 16.04 -25.72
CA GLY A 219 35.55 16.16 -25.48
C GLY A 219 35.98 17.41 -24.71
N ASN A 220 35.06 18.36 -24.50
CA ASN A 220 35.38 19.68 -23.95
C ASN A 220 34.93 19.87 -22.49
N GLN A 221 34.29 18.86 -21.89
CA GLN A 221 33.79 18.90 -20.51
C GLN A 221 33.74 17.50 -19.90
N THR A 222 33.67 17.41 -18.58
CA THR A 222 33.44 16.15 -17.87
C THR A 222 32.07 15.58 -18.20
N ASN A 223 32.02 14.29 -18.54
CA ASN A 223 30.76 13.60 -18.84
C ASN A 223 30.33 12.77 -17.64
N TYR A 224 29.22 13.14 -17.00
CA TYR A 224 28.67 12.41 -15.85
C TYR A 224 27.60 11.40 -16.27
N LEU A 225 27.78 10.17 -15.82
CA LEU A 225 26.75 9.13 -15.85
C LEU A 225 26.09 9.04 -14.46
N ASP A 226 24.99 9.77 -14.28
CA ASP A 226 24.16 9.77 -13.07
C ASP A 226 23.30 8.50 -12.96
N VAL A 227 23.87 7.46 -12.36
CA VAL A 227 23.27 6.12 -12.32
C VAL A 227 22.34 5.99 -11.12
N ILE A 228 21.07 5.68 -11.40
CA ILE A 228 20.15 5.11 -10.42
C ILE A 228 19.80 3.70 -10.90
N LEU A 229 20.31 2.69 -10.19
CA LEU A 229 20.07 1.29 -10.50
C LEU A 229 18.65 0.90 -10.09
N ARG A 230 17.80 0.60 -11.07
CA ARG A 230 16.39 0.24 -10.79
C ARG A 230 16.20 -1.26 -10.73
N HIS A 231 15.57 -1.74 -9.67
CA HIS A 231 15.22 -3.16 -9.50
C HIS A 231 14.28 -3.61 -10.63
N ARG A 232 14.50 -4.81 -11.14
CA ARG A 232 13.68 -5.37 -12.24
C ARG A 232 12.82 -6.55 -11.82
N LEU A 233 13.01 -7.05 -10.60
CA LEU A 233 12.11 -7.98 -9.93
C LEU A 233 11.23 -7.21 -8.94
N SER A 234 10.07 -7.74 -8.58
CA SER A 234 9.24 -7.17 -7.53
C SER A 234 9.76 -7.58 -6.15
N GLN A 235 9.50 -6.78 -5.14
CA GLN A 235 9.68 -7.17 -3.74
C GLN A 235 8.34 -7.11 -3.02
N ILE A 236 8.01 -8.12 -2.22
CA ILE A 236 6.79 -8.15 -1.42
C ILE A 236 7.14 -8.39 0.05
N THR A 237 6.74 -7.46 0.91
CA THR A 237 6.82 -7.63 2.37
C THR A 237 5.44 -7.93 2.91
N THR A 238 5.28 -9.09 3.56
CA THR A 238 3.98 -9.53 4.09
C THR A 238 3.87 -9.24 5.58
N THR A 239 2.74 -8.68 6.02
CA THR A 239 2.40 -8.47 7.43
C THR A 239 1.10 -9.18 7.76
N ILE A 240 1.01 -9.83 8.91
CA ILE A 240 -0.26 -10.39 9.43
C ILE A 240 -0.55 -9.75 10.78
N ASP A 241 -1.74 -9.16 10.91
CA ASP A 241 -2.24 -8.46 12.08
C ASP A 241 -3.45 -9.21 12.66
N ALA A 242 -3.25 -9.84 13.81
CA ALA A 242 -4.26 -10.58 14.56
C ALA A 242 -4.67 -9.87 15.86
N SER A 243 -4.36 -8.58 16.00
CA SER A 243 -4.61 -7.81 17.22
C SER A 243 -6.08 -7.86 17.67
N ALA A 244 -7.04 -7.89 16.73
CA ALA A 244 -8.47 -8.01 17.02
C ALA A 244 -8.87 -9.31 17.77
N THR A 245 -8.01 -10.33 17.76
CA THR A 245 -8.24 -11.58 18.50
C THR A 245 -7.78 -11.50 19.96
N GLY A 246 -6.88 -10.58 20.29
CA GLY A 246 -6.17 -10.55 21.57
C GLY A 246 -5.07 -11.60 21.72
N TYR A 247 -4.90 -12.53 20.77
CA TYR A 247 -3.95 -13.65 20.85
C TYR A 247 -2.72 -13.47 19.94
N ASN A 248 -1.61 -14.08 20.35
CA ASN A 248 -0.36 -14.08 19.58
C ASN A 248 -0.37 -15.12 18.46
N ILE A 249 0.28 -14.78 17.34
CA ILE A 249 0.52 -15.67 16.21
C ILE A 249 1.74 -16.54 16.52
N THR A 250 1.57 -17.86 16.56
CA THR A 250 2.62 -18.80 17.00
C THR A 250 3.13 -19.72 15.89
N ALA A 251 2.39 -19.84 14.78
CA ALA A 251 2.83 -20.59 13.59
C ALA A 251 2.20 -20.01 12.33
N VAL A 252 2.96 -19.95 11.24
CA VAL A 252 2.49 -19.53 9.91
C VAL A 252 3.22 -20.34 8.84
N THR A 253 2.47 -20.89 7.89
CA THR A 253 3.00 -21.48 6.65
C THR A 253 2.37 -20.78 5.47
N ALA A 254 3.15 -20.07 4.67
CA ALA A 254 2.65 -19.29 3.55
C ALA A 254 3.60 -19.26 2.34
N ASN A 255 3.03 -19.04 1.15
CA ASN A 255 3.78 -18.87 -0.09
C ASN A 255 3.06 -17.94 -1.09
N ILE A 256 3.82 -17.36 -2.00
CA ILE A 256 3.34 -16.57 -3.14
C ILE A 256 3.61 -17.38 -4.41
N ASP A 257 2.63 -17.50 -5.30
CA ASP A 257 2.81 -18.23 -6.56
C ASP A 257 3.45 -17.37 -7.67
N SER A 258 3.39 -17.86 -8.91
CA SER A 258 3.85 -17.12 -10.10
C SER A 258 5.33 -16.74 -10.05
N HIS A 259 6.12 -17.54 -9.34
CA HIS A 259 7.55 -17.31 -9.13
C HIS A 259 8.36 -18.22 -10.05
N TYR A 260 8.96 -17.66 -11.09
CA TYR A 260 9.76 -18.42 -12.04
C TYR A 260 11.17 -18.66 -11.51
N PRO A 261 11.75 -19.87 -11.69
CA PRO A 261 13.03 -20.26 -11.11
C PRO A 261 14.23 -19.52 -11.72
N THR A 262 14.13 -19.09 -12.98
CA THR A 262 15.20 -18.39 -13.68
C THR A 262 14.65 -17.31 -14.61
N TYR A 263 15.51 -16.41 -15.05
CA TYR A 263 15.20 -15.41 -16.06
C TYR A 263 16.44 -14.99 -16.85
N ASN A 264 16.20 -14.48 -18.05
CA ASN A 264 17.21 -13.82 -18.89
C ASN A 264 16.89 -12.33 -18.98
N VAL A 265 17.89 -11.50 -19.27
CA VAL A 265 17.69 -10.05 -19.45
C VAL A 265 18.36 -9.58 -20.73
N PRO A 266 17.60 -9.24 -21.79
CA PRO A 266 18.14 -8.50 -22.92
C PRO A 266 18.61 -7.11 -22.47
N LEU A 267 19.85 -6.72 -22.80
CA LEU A 267 20.38 -5.42 -22.37
C LEU A 267 19.71 -4.23 -23.06
N SER A 268 19.07 -4.46 -24.21
CA SER A 268 18.33 -3.42 -24.95
C SER A 268 17.12 -2.88 -24.18
N THR A 269 16.47 -3.73 -23.38
CA THR A 269 15.26 -3.38 -22.60
C THR A 269 15.52 -3.36 -21.10
N GLY A 270 16.44 -4.18 -20.60
CA GLY A 270 16.62 -4.39 -19.15
C GLY A 270 15.45 -5.13 -18.49
N THR A 271 14.52 -5.66 -19.28
CA THR A 271 13.31 -6.33 -18.78
C THR A 271 13.56 -7.84 -18.62
N PRO A 272 13.31 -8.42 -17.44
CA PRO A 272 13.42 -9.87 -17.23
C PRO A 272 12.45 -10.66 -18.11
N ALA A 273 12.99 -11.60 -18.86
CA ALA A 273 12.26 -12.64 -19.58
C ALA A 273 12.32 -13.93 -18.74
N GLN A 274 11.20 -14.27 -18.10
CA GLN A 274 11.11 -15.45 -17.24
C GLN A 274 11.34 -16.75 -18.03
N THR A 275 12.01 -17.72 -17.42
CA THR A 275 12.24 -19.05 -18.00
C THR A 275 11.91 -20.15 -16.98
N GLY A 276 11.59 -21.34 -17.50
CA GLY A 276 11.11 -22.48 -16.70
C GLY A 276 9.62 -22.40 -16.35
N THR A 277 9.17 -23.31 -15.50
CA THR A 277 7.78 -23.37 -15.01
C THR A 277 7.64 -22.57 -13.73
N ALA A 278 6.64 -21.70 -13.65
CA ALA A 278 6.35 -20.94 -12.44
C ALA A 278 6.02 -21.88 -11.26
N GLY A 279 6.68 -21.64 -10.13
CA GLY A 279 6.44 -22.30 -8.86
C GLY A 279 5.96 -21.31 -7.80
N THR A 280 6.37 -21.55 -6.56
CA THR A 280 6.04 -20.71 -5.40
C THR A 280 7.29 -20.20 -4.71
N ALA A 281 7.20 -19.02 -4.12
CA ALA A 281 8.18 -18.45 -3.21
C ALA A 281 7.66 -18.54 -1.77
N ALA A 282 8.45 -19.12 -0.87
CA ALA A 282 8.08 -19.24 0.54
C ALA A 282 8.09 -17.87 1.24
N VAL A 283 7.09 -17.63 2.10
CA VAL A 283 6.99 -16.43 2.92
C VAL A 283 7.31 -16.81 4.36
N THR A 284 8.46 -16.36 4.86
CA THR A 284 8.98 -16.76 6.18
C THR A 284 8.88 -15.61 7.17
N PHE A 285 8.29 -15.87 8.34
CA PHE A 285 8.17 -14.92 9.44
C PHE A 285 9.27 -15.20 10.48
N PRO A 286 10.34 -14.38 10.55
CA PRO A 286 11.47 -14.64 11.45
C PRO A 286 11.10 -14.50 12.93
N ASN A 287 10.11 -13.66 13.25
CA ASN A 287 9.67 -13.39 14.61
C ASN A 287 8.18 -13.77 14.75
N LEU A 288 7.91 -14.77 15.57
CA LEU A 288 6.57 -15.21 15.97
C LEU A 288 6.36 -14.92 17.47
N GLY A 289 5.17 -15.18 17.98
CA GLY A 289 4.82 -14.97 19.39
C GLY A 289 4.29 -13.56 19.70
N THR A 290 3.93 -12.80 18.66
CA THR A 290 3.32 -11.46 18.76
C THR A 290 1.96 -11.43 18.05
N GLN A 291 1.12 -10.44 18.38
CA GLN A 291 -0.17 -10.24 17.69
C GLN A 291 -0.01 -9.75 16.25
N VAL A 292 1.13 -9.14 15.92
CA VAL A 292 1.49 -8.67 14.58
C VAL A 292 2.84 -9.26 14.20
N VAL A 293 2.90 -9.93 13.06
CA VAL A 293 4.14 -10.54 12.54
C VAL A 293 4.43 -10.02 11.14
N VAL A 294 5.72 -9.82 10.85
CA VAL A 294 6.21 -9.32 9.56
C VAL A 294 7.16 -10.35 8.97
N ALA A 295 6.97 -10.70 7.70
CA ALA A 295 7.81 -11.64 6.98
C ALA A 295 9.11 -10.99 6.50
N ASN A 296 10.12 -11.80 6.24
CA ASN A 296 11.25 -11.37 5.42
C ASN A 296 10.73 -10.92 4.04
N PRO A 297 11.28 -9.84 3.45
CA PRO A 297 10.94 -9.45 2.08
C PRO A 297 11.20 -10.58 1.09
N VAL A 298 10.26 -10.83 0.19
CA VAL A 298 10.38 -11.84 -0.86
C VAL A 298 10.62 -11.16 -2.20
N MET A 299 11.73 -11.48 -2.86
CA MET A 299 11.95 -11.12 -4.26
C MET A 299 11.14 -12.04 -5.15
N LEU A 300 10.31 -11.46 -6.02
CA LEU A 300 9.42 -12.20 -6.89
C LEU A 300 9.78 -11.99 -8.37
N ASN A 301 10.24 -13.07 -9.00
CA ASN A 301 10.36 -13.19 -10.44
C ASN A 301 9.03 -13.61 -11.07
N GLY A 302 8.12 -12.65 -11.21
CA GLY A 302 6.82 -12.86 -11.84
C GLY A 302 6.24 -11.57 -12.41
N ASN A 303 5.47 -11.72 -13.48
CA ASN A 303 4.63 -10.66 -14.06
C ASN A 303 3.23 -11.25 -14.28
N THR A 304 2.28 -10.89 -13.42
CA THR A 304 0.98 -11.57 -13.40
C THR A 304 -0.15 -10.62 -13.00
N THR A 305 -1.36 -10.93 -13.46
CA THR A 305 -2.63 -10.31 -12.99
C THR A 305 -3.48 -11.30 -12.19
N THR A 306 -3.05 -12.56 -12.11
CA THR A 306 -3.80 -13.68 -11.55
C THR A 306 -3.08 -14.34 -10.37
N GLY A 307 -2.05 -13.70 -9.84
CA GLY A 307 -1.22 -14.23 -8.76
C GLY A 307 -2.02 -14.59 -7.53
N LYS A 308 -1.46 -15.52 -6.74
CA LYS A 308 -2.09 -16.09 -5.56
C LYS A 308 -1.14 -16.06 -4.38
N PHE A 309 -1.71 -15.83 -3.20
CA PHE A 309 -1.03 -16.01 -1.94
C PHE A 309 -1.67 -17.19 -1.23
N THR A 310 -0.90 -18.22 -0.90
CA THR A 310 -1.42 -19.35 -0.12
C THR A 310 -1.03 -19.18 1.34
N LEU A 311 -2.03 -19.09 2.22
CA LEU A 311 -1.85 -19.20 3.67
C LEU A 311 -2.28 -20.61 4.10
N SER A 312 -1.35 -21.56 4.00
CA SER A 312 -1.61 -22.99 4.22
C SER A 312 -2.08 -23.26 5.64
N THR A 313 -1.39 -22.69 6.64
CA THR A 313 -1.74 -22.82 8.05
C THR A 313 -1.39 -21.54 8.79
N ILE A 314 -2.22 -21.16 9.76
CA ILE A 314 -1.89 -20.14 10.76
C ILE A 314 -2.45 -20.55 12.12
N THR A 315 -1.64 -20.37 13.16
CA THR A 315 -2.04 -20.58 14.57
C THR A 315 -2.00 -19.26 15.32
N ILE A 316 -3.11 -18.90 15.95
CA ILE A 316 -3.32 -17.66 16.71
C ILE A 316 -3.94 -18.02 18.06
N GLY A 317 -3.11 -18.09 19.10
CA GLY A 317 -3.52 -18.65 20.39
C GLY A 317 -4.12 -20.06 20.23
N PRO A 318 -5.40 -20.29 20.63
CA PRO A 318 -6.05 -21.59 20.48
C PRO A 318 -6.59 -21.86 19.06
N LEU A 319 -6.59 -20.86 18.16
CA LEU A 319 -7.15 -20.99 16.82
C LEU A 319 -6.08 -21.55 15.88
N THR A 320 -6.40 -22.61 15.13
CA THR A 320 -5.57 -23.08 14.01
C THR A 320 -6.44 -23.21 12.77
N GLN A 321 -6.15 -22.41 11.75
CA GLN A 321 -6.94 -22.36 10.52
C GLN A 321 -6.08 -22.64 9.29
N THR A 322 -6.72 -23.26 8.30
CA THR A 322 -6.24 -23.36 6.92
C THR A 322 -7.06 -22.41 6.06
N VAL A 323 -6.40 -21.58 5.24
CA VAL A 323 -7.10 -20.71 4.29
C VAL A 323 -6.93 -21.29 2.90
N SER A 324 -8.05 -21.56 2.22
CA SER A 324 -8.02 -22.11 0.86
C SER A 324 -7.19 -21.22 -0.07
N SER A 325 -6.30 -21.83 -0.85
CA SER A 325 -5.49 -21.14 -1.86
C SER A 325 -6.34 -20.48 -2.96
N ALA A 326 -7.59 -20.92 -3.13
CA ALA A 326 -8.55 -20.28 -4.03
C ALA A 326 -9.14 -18.96 -3.49
N ALA A 327 -9.02 -18.70 -2.19
CA ALA A 327 -9.57 -17.49 -1.58
C ALA A 327 -8.73 -16.25 -1.92
N LEU A 328 -7.40 -16.39 -1.94
CA LEU A 328 -6.42 -15.33 -2.20
C LEU A 328 -5.85 -15.42 -3.61
N THR A 329 -6.57 -14.83 -4.56
CA THR A 329 -6.28 -14.91 -6.00
C THR A 329 -6.53 -13.57 -6.67
N GLY A 330 -5.99 -13.37 -7.88
CA GLY A 330 -6.18 -12.14 -8.65
C GLY A 330 -5.22 -11.03 -8.25
N LEU A 331 -4.08 -11.38 -7.63
CA LEU A 331 -3.04 -10.43 -7.29
C LEU A 331 -2.31 -10.01 -8.56
N LYS A 332 -2.41 -8.73 -8.90
CA LYS A 332 -1.60 -8.09 -9.93
C LYS A 332 -0.24 -7.72 -9.34
N ILE A 333 0.80 -8.31 -9.90
CA ILE A 333 2.19 -8.08 -9.51
C ILE A 333 2.95 -7.68 -10.77
N THR A 334 3.40 -6.44 -10.78
CA THR A 334 4.20 -5.86 -11.86
C THR A 334 5.67 -5.82 -11.45
N PRO A 335 6.60 -6.35 -12.28
CA PRO A 335 8.03 -6.32 -12.04
C PRO A 335 8.56 -4.92 -11.73
N GLY A 336 9.60 -4.83 -10.90
CA GLY A 336 10.25 -3.57 -10.53
C GLY A 336 9.54 -2.75 -9.45
N ILE A 337 8.33 -3.15 -9.04
CA ILE A 337 7.58 -2.49 -7.96
C ILE A 337 7.79 -3.21 -6.62
N MET A 338 7.96 -2.42 -5.56
CA MET A 338 7.90 -2.90 -4.17
C MET A 338 6.46 -2.85 -3.66
N TYR A 339 6.01 -3.89 -2.95
CA TYR A 339 4.68 -3.98 -2.37
C TYR A 339 4.72 -4.33 -0.89
N ASN A 340 3.75 -3.80 -0.15
CA ASN A 340 3.33 -4.31 1.14
C ASN A 340 2.05 -5.14 0.96
N LEU A 341 2.06 -6.37 1.45
CA LEU A 341 0.88 -7.23 1.55
C LEU A 341 0.46 -7.33 3.02
N LYS A 342 -0.61 -6.64 3.42
CA LYS A 342 -1.12 -6.69 4.79
C LYS A 342 -2.33 -7.59 4.88
N PHE A 343 -2.30 -8.54 5.81
CA PHE A 343 -3.43 -9.32 6.26
C PHE A 343 -3.90 -8.80 7.61
N THR A 344 -5.20 -8.58 7.78
CA THR A 344 -5.81 -8.13 9.04
C THR A 344 -6.98 -9.03 9.39
N LEU A 345 -6.98 -9.64 10.57
CA LEU A 345 -8.17 -10.30 11.10
C LEU A 345 -9.14 -9.23 11.60
N SER A 346 -10.32 -9.18 11.00
CA SER A 346 -11.42 -8.31 11.37
C SER A 346 -12.57 -9.13 11.92
N PRO A 347 -13.27 -8.72 12.99
CA PRO A 347 -14.46 -9.44 13.45
C PRO A 347 -15.49 -9.61 12.33
N ALA A 348 -16.01 -10.82 12.16
CA ALA A 348 -16.98 -11.17 11.12
C ALA A 348 -18.33 -10.49 11.36
N ASP A 349 -19.01 -10.13 10.28
CA ASP A 349 -20.39 -9.65 10.35
C ASP A 349 -21.34 -10.85 10.54
N VAL A 350 -22.13 -10.81 11.62
CA VAL A 350 -22.92 -11.96 12.09
C VAL A 350 -24.15 -11.50 12.89
N TYR A 351 -25.20 -12.32 12.91
CA TYR A 351 -26.27 -12.17 13.90
C TYR A 351 -25.85 -12.70 15.26
N LEU A 352 -26.32 -12.04 16.30
CA LEU A 352 -26.07 -12.40 17.69
C LEU A 352 -27.43 -12.57 18.35
N ASP A 353 -27.86 -13.82 18.54
CA ASP A 353 -29.20 -14.15 19.06
C ASP A 353 -29.43 -13.63 20.47
N ASN A 354 -28.37 -13.52 21.26
CA ASN A 354 -28.37 -12.90 22.57
C ASN A 354 -27.04 -12.20 22.84
N TYR A 355 -27.01 -10.88 22.68
CA TYR A 355 -25.91 -10.02 23.08
C TYR A 355 -26.42 -9.04 24.13
N ASN A 356 -25.93 -9.14 25.36
CA ASN A 356 -26.38 -8.31 26.48
C ASN A 356 -27.93 -8.28 26.65
N GLY A 357 -28.60 -9.41 26.43
CA GLY A 357 -30.05 -9.53 26.57
C GLY A 357 -30.85 -9.05 25.35
N GLN A 358 -30.20 -8.70 24.25
CA GLN A 358 -30.86 -8.23 23.02
C GLN A 358 -30.47 -9.09 21.82
N LYS A 359 -31.40 -9.25 20.88
CA LYS A 359 -31.06 -9.71 19.53
C LYS A 359 -30.30 -8.59 18.81
N ALA A 360 -29.14 -8.91 18.26
CA ALA A 360 -28.24 -7.94 17.65
C ALA A 360 -27.62 -8.45 16.33
N ALA A 361 -27.00 -7.53 15.60
CA ALA A 361 -26.09 -7.85 14.51
C ALA A 361 -24.77 -7.10 14.70
N ARG A 362 -23.66 -7.80 14.50
CA ARG A 362 -22.36 -7.15 14.33
C ARG A 362 -22.21 -6.82 12.84
N ILE A 363 -22.06 -5.53 12.54
CA ILE A 363 -21.76 -5.03 11.19
C ILE A 363 -20.58 -4.07 11.30
N ASN A 364 -19.54 -4.33 10.52
CA ASN A 364 -18.31 -3.54 10.51
C ASN A 364 -17.70 -3.36 11.92
N GLY A 365 -17.67 -4.44 12.70
CA GLY A 365 -17.13 -4.47 14.06
C GLY A 365 -18.00 -3.79 15.14
N LYS A 366 -19.15 -3.22 14.77
CA LYS A 366 -20.08 -2.57 15.70
C LYS A 366 -21.33 -3.42 15.89
N VAL A 367 -21.78 -3.57 17.14
CA VAL A 367 -22.94 -4.40 17.48
C VAL A 367 -24.19 -3.52 17.63
N TRP A 368 -25.17 -3.73 16.76
CA TRP A 368 -26.42 -2.98 16.70
C TRP A 368 -27.59 -3.86 17.13
N MET A 369 -28.55 -3.31 17.86
CA MET A 369 -29.81 -4.02 18.11
C MET A 369 -30.55 -4.32 16.79
N LEU A 370 -31.32 -5.40 16.74
CA LEU A 370 -32.16 -5.71 15.57
C LEU A 370 -33.48 -4.94 15.53
N TYR A 371 -33.88 -4.33 16.65
CA TYR A 371 -35.16 -3.64 16.80
C TYR A 371 -34.97 -2.21 17.29
N ASN A 372 -35.86 -1.31 16.87
CA ASN A 372 -35.97 0.00 17.51
C ASN A 372 -36.51 -0.18 18.94
N LEU A 373 -36.26 0.78 19.83
CA LEU A 373 -36.87 0.74 21.16
C LEU A 373 -38.41 0.72 21.05
N GLY A 374 -39.05 -0.15 21.84
CA GLY A 374 -40.51 -0.36 21.86
C GLY A 374 -41.03 -1.44 20.91
N ASP A 375 -40.22 -1.87 19.94
CA ASP A 375 -40.61 -2.86 18.94
C ASP A 375 -40.36 -4.29 19.48
N ASN A 376 -41.42 -5.09 19.54
CA ASN A 376 -41.39 -6.46 20.08
C ASN A 376 -41.75 -7.54 19.04
N ARG A 377 -41.71 -7.19 17.74
CA ARG A 377 -42.04 -8.12 16.65
C ARG A 377 -41.09 -9.32 16.64
N THR A 378 -41.60 -10.46 16.17
CA THR A 378 -40.82 -11.70 16.10
C THR A 378 -39.73 -11.65 15.04
N ASP A 379 -39.99 -10.98 13.91
CA ASP A 379 -39.04 -10.77 12.81
C ASP A 379 -38.86 -9.26 12.55
N PRO A 380 -37.64 -8.70 12.67
CA PRO A 380 -37.38 -7.29 12.42
C PRO A 380 -37.52 -6.91 10.94
N ASN A 381 -37.53 -7.89 10.03
CA ASN A 381 -37.51 -7.69 8.58
C ASN A 381 -38.89 -7.74 7.92
N THR A 382 -39.93 -8.11 8.67
CA THR A 382 -41.28 -8.32 8.13
C THR A 382 -42.26 -7.34 8.77
N GLY A 383 -43.08 -6.69 7.94
CA GLY A 383 -44.09 -5.74 8.40
C GLY A 383 -45.35 -6.41 9.00
N PRO A 384 -46.29 -5.63 9.53
CA PRO A 384 -46.28 -4.17 9.61
C PRO A 384 -45.21 -3.64 10.58
N PHE A 385 -44.70 -2.45 10.30
CA PHE A 385 -43.64 -1.79 11.06
C PHE A 385 -44.21 -0.74 12.04
N ASP A 386 -45.14 -1.12 12.91
CA ASP A 386 -46.01 -0.21 13.68
C ASP A 386 -45.71 -0.10 15.19
N GLN A 387 -44.62 -0.69 15.67
CA GLN A 387 -44.38 -0.86 17.11
C GLN A 387 -43.29 0.01 17.74
N SER A 388 -42.54 0.80 16.96
CA SER A 388 -41.46 1.62 17.55
C SER A 388 -42.00 2.77 18.41
N ASN A 389 -41.25 3.10 19.46
CA ASN A 389 -41.46 4.29 20.28
C ASN A 389 -40.75 5.51 19.68
N PHE A 390 -41.28 6.70 19.97
CA PHE A 390 -40.69 7.99 19.62
C PHE A 390 -40.15 8.69 20.88
N TYR A 391 -38.98 9.30 20.73
CA TYR A 391 -38.28 10.04 21.76
C TYR A 391 -37.83 11.39 21.21
N GLN A 392 -37.85 12.42 22.05
CA GLN A 392 -37.22 13.70 21.72
C GLN A 392 -35.74 13.67 22.15
N PHE A 393 -34.89 14.43 21.46
CA PHE A 393 -33.46 14.45 21.74
C PHE A 393 -33.17 14.79 23.20
N GLY A 394 -32.24 14.06 23.80
CA GLY A 394 -31.79 14.27 25.17
C GLY A 394 -32.77 13.81 26.25
N ARG A 395 -33.79 13.02 25.92
CA ARG A 395 -34.81 12.54 26.87
C ARG A 395 -34.98 11.02 26.82
N ASN A 396 -35.26 10.42 27.97
CA ASN A 396 -35.52 8.98 28.10
C ASN A 396 -37.02 8.63 28.09
N THR A 397 -37.91 9.63 28.11
CA THR A 397 -39.36 9.42 28.14
C THR A 397 -39.91 9.18 26.73
N VAL A 398 -40.76 8.16 26.59
CA VAL A 398 -41.53 7.90 25.36
C VAL A 398 -42.57 9.00 25.18
N VAL A 399 -42.55 9.69 24.04
CA VAL A 399 -43.50 10.79 23.73
C VAL A 399 -44.63 10.37 22.79
N ALA A 400 -44.44 9.28 22.05
CA ALA A 400 -45.45 8.64 21.21
C ALA A 400 -45.04 7.20 20.87
N THR A 401 -45.99 6.43 20.37
CA THR A 401 -45.81 5.10 19.80
C THR A 401 -46.33 5.07 18.35
N GLY A 402 -46.11 3.97 17.63
CA GLY A 402 -46.72 3.80 16.31
C GLY A 402 -48.25 3.83 16.32
N SER A 403 -48.89 3.45 17.42
CA SER A 403 -50.36 3.49 17.62
C SER A 403 -50.91 4.85 18.10
N THR A 404 -50.06 5.79 18.48
CA THR A 404 -50.52 7.14 18.89
C THR A 404 -51.17 7.88 17.72
N GLN A 405 -52.24 8.65 17.97
CA GLN A 405 -52.97 9.41 16.94
C GLN A 405 -52.05 10.25 16.05
N THR A 406 -52.47 10.56 14.83
CA THR A 406 -51.63 11.22 13.83
C THR A 406 -51.60 12.75 13.98
N ALA A 407 -52.64 13.31 14.61
CA ALA A 407 -52.75 14.73 14.90
C ALA A 407 -51.77 15.19 16.00
N GLU A 408 -51.83 16.47 16.33
CA GLU A 408 -50.99 17.12 17.32
C GLU A 408 -51.21 16.54 18.72
N ILE A 409 -50.14 16.53 19.51
CA ILE A 409 -50.11 15.99 20.86
C ILE A 409 -50.08 17.18 21.84
N SER A 410 -51.11 17.29 22.67
CA SER A 410 -51.16 18.31 23.72
C SER A 410 -50.00 18.15 24.69
N GLY A 411 -49.38 19.27 25.09
CA GLY A 411 -48.21 19.25 26.00
C GLY A 411 -46.89 18.85 25.34
N TRP A 412 -46.79 18.93 24.00
CA TRP A 412 -45.54 18.67 23.29
C TRP A 412 -44.40 19.54 23.82
N ASN A 413 -43.30 18.92 24.24
CA ASN A 413 -42.22 19.65 24.90
C ASN A 413 -41.35 20.37 23.86
N THR A 414 -41.43 21.70 23.84
CA THR A 414 -40.66 22.58 22.94
C THR A 414 -39.37 23.12 23.54
N THR A 415 -39.06 22.78 24.79
CA THR A 415 -37.78 23.16 25.42
C THR A 415 -36.64 22.41 24.72
N ILE A 416 -35.55 23.11 24.43
CA ILE A 416 -34.39 22.51 23.77
C ILE A 416 -33.52 21.78 24.80
N ALA A 417 -33.15 20.53 24.51
CA ALA A 417 -32.27 19.75 25.36
C ALA A 417 -30.78 20.09 25.13
N ALA A 418 -29.97 19.94 26.17
CA ALA A 418 -28.52 20.13 26.11
C ALA A 418 -27.86 19.15 25.12
N ASP A 419 -26.78 19.59 24.46
CA ASP A 419 -26.07 18.82 23.43
C ASP A 419 -25.56 17.47 23.94
N ASN A 420 -25.08 17.45 25.18
CA ASN A 420 -24.50 16.29 25.83
C ASN A 420 -25.53 15.44 26.60
N ALA A 421 -26.83 15.68 26.38
CA ALA A 421 -27.87 15.06 27.19
C ALA A 421 -27.88 13.54 27.09
N TRP A 422 -27.59 12.95 25.93
CA TRP A 422 -27.48 11.49 25.73
C TRP A 422 -26.04 10.96 25.74
N ASN A 423 -25.08 11.78 25.31
CA ASN A 423 -23.66 11.45 25.26
C ASN A 423 -22.86 12.52 26.01
N SER A 424 -22.33 12.17 27.18
CA SER A 424 -21.45 13.05 27.96
C SER A 424 -19.98 12.99 27.54
N GLY A 425 -19.63 12.06 26.64
CA GLY A 425 -18.30 11.88 26.08
C GLY A 425 -18.13 12.61 24.76
N THR A 426 -17.35 11.99 23.87
CA THR A 426 -17.09 12.52 22.52
C THR A 426 -17.66 11.60 21.45
N GLU A 427 -17.51 12.00 20.19
CA GLU A 427 -17.94 11.19 19.06
C GLU A 427 -17.09 9.93 18.85
N ALA A 428 -15.82 9.97 19.24
CA ALA A 428 -14.91 8.82 19.16
C ALA A 428 -14.93 7.97 20.43
N ALA A 429 -15.26 8.57 21.58
CA ALA A 429 -15.37 7.92 22.88
C ALA A 429 -16.68 8.33 23.58
N PRO A 430 -17.82 7.81 23.12
CA PRO A 430 -19.14 8.16 23.66
C PRO A 430 -19.37 7.56 25.05
N VAL A 431 -20.02 8.34 25.91
CA VAL A 431 -20.34 7.95 27.30
C VAL A 431 -21.85 8.14 27.54
N LYS A 432 -22.55 7.02 27.70
CA LYS A 432 -23.99 6.97 27.98
C LYS A 432 -24.35 7.74 29.25
N THR A 433 -25.43 8.53 29.22
CA THR A 433 -25.98 9.23 30.39
C THR A 433 -27.28 8.57 30.89
N GLY A 434 -27.84 9.09 31.99
CA GLY A 434 -29.17 8.65 32.48
C GLY A 434 -30.36 9.05 31.59
N ASN A 435 -30.18 9.98 30.64
CA ASN A 435 -31.24 10.36 29.70
C ASN A 435 -31.27 9.47 28.46
N ASP A 436 -30.27 8.63 28.24
CA ASP A 436 -30.22 7.68 27.12
C ASP A 436 -31.14 6.47 27.45
N PRO A 437 -32.24 6.27 26.71
CA PRO A 437 -33.24 5.24 27.00
C PRO A 437 -32.81 3.83 26.57
N CYS A 438 -31.65 3.64 25.96
CA CYS A 438 -31.19 2.30 25.58
C CYS A 438 -30.97 1.41 26.81
N PRO A 439 -31.09 0.09 26.69
CA PRO A 439 -30.91 -0.83 27.81
C PRO A 439 -29.46 -0.84 28.33
N GLN A 440 -29.23 -1.56 29.43
CA GLN A 440 -27.89 -1.77 29.97
C GLN A 440 -26.93 -2.32 28.91
N ASN A 441 -25.68 -1.83 28.91
CA ASN A 441 -24.64 -2.15 27.91
C ASN A 441 -24.95 -1.71 26.47
N TYR A 442 -25.97 -0.87 26.30
CA TYR A 442 -26.33 -0.23 25.04
C TYR A 442 -26.49 1.28 25.20
N ARG A 443 -26.30 2.01 24.12
CA ARG A 443 -26.49 3.46 24.03
C ARG A 443 -27.03 3.86 22.66
N ILE A 444 -27.45 5.11 22.53
CA ILE A 444 -27.76 5.71 21.24
C ILE A 444 -26.43 5.88 20.46
N PRO A 445 -26.39 5.48 19.17
CA PRO A 445 -25.20 5.60 18.34
C PRO A 445 -24.82 7.05 18.11
N THR A 446 -23.53 7.29 17.93
CA THR A 446 -23.01 8.55 17.42
C THR A 446 -23.31 8.70 15.92
N ARG A 447 -23.21 9.91 15.38
CA ARG A 447 -23.28 10.16 13.93
C ARG A 447 -22.17 9.40 13.20
N THR A 448 -20.95 9.38 13.74
CA THR A 448 -19.82 8.65 13.12
C THR A 448 -20.09 7.16 13.03
N GLU A 449 -20.66 6.55 14.06
CA GLU A 449 -21.00 5.13 14.04
C GLU A 449 -22.14 4.82 13.05
N LEU A 450 -23.15 5.69 13.00
CA LEU A 450 -24.20 5.57 11.98
C LEU A 450 -23.64 5.70 10.57
N GLN A 451 -22.71 6.64 10.33
CA GLN A 451 -22.05 6.79 9.03
C GLN A 451 -21.26 5.52 8.67
N SER A 452 -20.51 4.96 9.61
CA SER A 452 -19.78 3.70 9.42
C SER A 452 -20.70 2.52 9.08
N LEU A 453 -21.91 2.48 9.64
CA LEU A 453 -22.93 1.50 9.24
C LEU A 453 -23.41 1.73 7.80
N LEU A 454 -23.68 2.98 7.43
CA LEU A 454 -24.15 3.34 6.08
C LEU A 454 -23.10 3.07 5.00
N ASP A 455 -21.82 3.21 5.31
CA ASP A 455 -20.71 2.95 4.38
C ASP A 455 -20.41 1.44 4.28
N GLY A 456 -20.62 0.70 5.37
CA GLY A 456 -20.42 -0.75 5.44
C GLY A 456 -21.57 -1.60 4.88
N THR A 457 -22.63 -0.97 4.35
CA THR A 457 -23.85 -1.68 3.93
C THR A 457 -24.37 -1.26 2.56
N THR A 458 -25.00 -2.21 1.87
CA THR A 458 -25.83 -1.98 0.69
C THR A 458 -27.28 -1.79 1.13
N LYS A 459 -27.95 -0.77 0.59
CA LYS A 459 -29.27 -0.32 1.05
C LYS A 459 -30.34 -0.72 0.05
N THR A 460 -31.39 -1.38 0.51
CA THR A 460 -32.61 -1.67 -0.28
C THR A 460 -33.86 -1.17 0.43
N GLU A 461 -34.96 -1.11 -0.30
CA GLU A 461 -36.28 -0.70 0.18
C GLU A 461 -37.22 -1.91 0.15
N ILE A 462 -38.03 -2.06 1.19
CA ILE A 462 -39.16 -3.02 1.24
C ILE A 462 -40.44 -2.26 1.58
N GLY A 463 -41.57 -2.72 1.04
CA GLY A 463 -42.87 -2.06 1.17
C GLY A 463 -43.07 -0.86 0.26
N THR A 464 -44.11 -0.07 0.52
CA THR A 464 -44.53 1.05 -0.34
C THR A 464 -43.99 2.37 0.20
N PHE A 465 -43.07 3.02 -0.50
CA PHE A 465 -42.52 4.31 -0.09
C PHE A 465 -43.42 5.48 -0.54
N ASN A 466 -44.48 5.75 0.22
CA ASN A 466 -45.41 6.87 0.04
C ASN A 466 -45.80 7.49 1.38
N ASP A 467 -45.89 8.82 1.46
CA ASP A 467 -46.25 9.50 2.70
C ASP A 467 -47.73 9.29 3.00
N SER A 468 -48.01 8.54 4.06
CA SER A 468 -49.37 8.34 4.54
C SER A 468 -49.35 8.06 6.04
N PRO A 469 -50.26 8.68 6.81
CA PRO A 469 -50.38 8.41 8.24
C PRO A 469 -50.75 6.96 8.57
N THR A 470 -51.18 6.13 7.61
CA THR A 470 -51.49 4.71 7.83
C THR A 470 -50.46 3.76 7.23
N ASN A 471 -49.39 4.27 6.61
CA ASN A 471 -48.42 3.44 5.92
C ASN A 471 -47.33 2.89 6.87
N PHE A 472 -47.56 1.68 7.36
CA PHE A 472 -46.59 0.90 8.14
C PHE A 472 -45.90 -0.19 7.31
N SER A 473 -45.98 -0.13 5.97
CA SER A 473 -45.40 -1.16 5.11
C SER A 473 -43.92 -0.93 4.79
N ALA A 474 -43.45 0.32 4.83
CA ALA A 474 -42.13 0.68 4.33
C ALA A 474 -41.00 0.51 5.36
N ALA A 475 -39.86 -0.02 4.91
CA ALA A 475 -38.62 -0.04 5.67
C ALA A 475 -37.39 -0.01 4.76
N LYS A 476 -36.28 0.45 5.34
CA LYS A 476 -34.94 0.42 4.73
C LYS A 476 -34.19 -0.79 5.25
N VAL A 477 -33.62 -1.59 4.36
CA VAL A 477 -32.80 -2.76 4.72
C VAL A 477 -31.34 -2.45 4.43
N TYR A 478 -30.50 -2.54 5.45
CA TYR A 478 -29.05 -2.33 5.36
C TYR A 478 -28.37 -3.68 5.45
N THR A 479 -27.96 -4.21 4.31
CA THR A 479 -27.29 -5.51 4.18
C THR A 479 -25.78 -5.31 4.28
N SER A 480 -25.09 -6.08 5.12
CA SER A 480 -23.64 -6.01 5.23
C SER A 480 -22.97 -6.27 3.87
N ASN A 481 -22.00 -5.42 3.53
CA ASN A 481 -21.15 -5.61 2.35
C ASN A 481 -20.19 -6.81 2.51
N ARG A 482 -19.98 -7.28 3.76
CA ARG A 482 -19.08 -8.39 4.10
C ARG A 482 -19.81 -9.73 4.23
N ASN A 483 -21.08 -9.70 4.63
CA ASN A 483 -21.93 -10.88 4.77
C ASN A 483 -23.37 -10.55 4.39
N SER A 484 -23.79 -10.94 3.18
CA SER A 484 -25.11 -10.62 2.64
C SER A 484 -26.28 -11.27 3.37
N SER A 485 -26.03 -12.26 4.25
CA SER A 485 -27.06 -12.83 5.12
C SER A 485 -27.37 -11.96 6.35
N VAL A 486 -26.48 -11.03 6.72
CA VAL A 486 -26.63 -10.16 7.89
C VAL A 486 -27.16 -8.79 7.47
N LYS A 487 -28.29 -8.39 8.04
CA LYS A 487 -28.96 -7.12 7.74
C LYS A 487 -29.54 -6.45 8.98
N LEU A 488 -29.66 -5.13 8.90
CA LEU A 488 -30.45 -4.31 9.81
C LEU A 488 -31.62 -3.68 9.05
N THR A 489 -32.83 -3.91 9.54
CA THR A 489 -34.04 -3.29 8.96
C THR A 489 -34.47 -2.10 9.81
N PHE A 490 -34.55 -0.94 9.18
CA PHE A 490 -34.97 0.34 9.74
C PHE A 490 -36.38 0.71 9.24
N PRO A 491 -37.41 0.51 10.07
CA PRO A 491 -38.79 0.94 9.80
C PRO A 491 -38.90 2.39 9.34
N ALA A 492 -39.61 2.66 8.24
CA ALA A 492 -39.86 4.02 7.74
C ALA A 492 -41.10 4.66 8.40
N ILE A 493 -41.13 4.72 9.73
CA ILE A 493 -42.31 5.15 10.51
C ILE A 493 -42.55 6.66 10.56
N GLY A 494 -41.66 7.43 9.94
CA GLY A 494 -41.69 8.89 9.97
C GLY A 494 -41.18 9.46 11.29
N ALA A 495 -41.60 10.71 11.55
CA ALA A 495 -41.24 11.48 12.73
C ALA A 495 -42.49 12.10 13.36
N ARG A 496 -42.30 12.78 14.50
CA ARG A 496 -43.28 13.63 15.18
C ARG A 496 -42.73 15.05 15.17
N ASN A 497 -43.42 15.98 14.51
CA ASN A 497 -42.87 17.31 14.25
C ASN A 497 -42.52 18.09 15.52
N ALA A 498 -41.50 18.94 15.40
CA ALA A 498 -40.96 19.78 16.45
C ALA A 498 -41.99 20.66 17.19
N ALA A 499 -42.96 21.21 16.45
CA ALA A 499 -43.88 22.22 16.97
C ALA A 499 -44.94 21.64 17.91
N ALA A 500 -45.52 20.49 17.57
CA ALA A 500 -46.69 19.97 18.27
C ALA A 500 -46.87 18.44 18.16
N GLY A 501 -45.85 17.69 17.74
CA GLY A 501 -45.89 16.22 17.73
C GLY A 501 -46.81 15.58 16.68
N ARG A 502 -47.19 16.29 15.62
CA ARG A 502 -47.94 15.73 14.48
C ARG A 502 -47.04 14.76 13.70
N VAL A 503 -47.60 13.63 13.24
CA VAL A 503 -46.87 12.69 12.38
C VAL A 503 -46.52 13.31 11.04
N ASN A 504 -45.29 13.09 10.59
CA ASN A 504 -44.81 13.47 9.26
C ASN A 504 -43.92 12.39 8.65
N ASN A 505 -43.92 12.29 7.32
CA ASN A 505 -43.06 11.40 6.52
C ASN A 505 -43.22 9.90 6.84
N ARG A 506 -44.39 9.48 7.33
CA ARG A 506 -44.65 8.07 7.63
C ARG A 506 -44.78 7.32 6.31
N GLY A 507 -44.00 6.25 6.16
CA GLY A 507 -43.86 5.52 4.90
C GLY A 507 -42.74 6.04 4.00
N ILE A 508 -42.02 7.11 4.38
CA ILE A 508 -40.96 7.70 3.53
C ILE A 508 -39.57 7.57 4.14
N SER A 509 -39.42 7.72 5.47
CA SER A 509 -38.10 7.78 6.09
C SER A 509 -38.05 7.16 7.49
N PRO A 510 -36.93 6.52 7.88
CA PRO A 510 -36.81 5.88 9.19
C PRO A 510 -36.53 6.84 10.34
N HIS A 511 -35.88 7.98 10.09
CA HIS A 511 -35.66 9.05 11.07
C HIS A 511 -35.01 8.65 12.40
N VAL A 512 -34.24 7.56 12.49
CA VAL A 512 -33.65 7.11 13.76
C VAL A 512 -32.62 8.09 14.32
N TRP A 513 -32.75 8.47 15.60
CA TRP A 513 -31.83 9.39 16.26
C TRP A 513 -30.38 8.89 16.37
N THR A 514 -29.45 9.85 16.38
CA THR A 514 -28.09 9.70 16.92
C THR A 514 -27.97 10.51 18.22
N SER A 515 -26.91 10.26 19.00
CA SER A 515 -26.59 11.01 20.21
C SER A 515 -25.84 12.32 19.95
N THR A 516 -25.70 12.71 18.68
CA THR A 516 -24.85 13.81 18.24
C THR A 516 -25.69 15.05 17.92
N ALA A 517 -25.50 16.13 18.68
CA ALA A 517 -26.03 17.44 18.33
C ALA A 517 -25.31 18.00 17.09
N SER A 518 -26.04 18.68 16.20
CA SER A 518 -25.42 19.43 15.09
C SER A 518 -25.16 20.88 15.47
N ASP A 519 -26.06 21.44 16.29
CA ASP A 519 -25.99 22.78 16.85
C ASP A 519 -26.87 22.85 18.11
N ALA A 520 -27.01 24.06 18.67
CA ALA A 520 -27.77 24.29 19.89
C ALA A 520 -29.23 23.78 19.81
N SER A 521 -29.87 23.82 18.65
CA SER A 521 -31.30 23.50 18.46
C SER A 521 -31.55 22.18 17.75
N ASN A 522 -30.55 21.63 17.06
CA ASN A 522 -30.72 20.49 16.16
C ASN A 522 -29.76 19.33 16.47
N ALA A 523 -30.13 18.13 16.01
CA ALA A 523 -29.35 16.91 16.15
C ALA A 523 -29.42 16.03 14.89
N TYR A 524 -28.46 15.12 14.75
CA TYR A 524 -28.38 14.22 13.60
C TYR A 524 -29.29 12.99 13.77
N ALA A 525 -29.91 12.57 12.67
CA ALA A 525 -30.73 11.36 12.59
C ALA A 525 -30.52 10.65 11.25
N ASN A 526 -30.86 9.38 11.18
CA ASN A 526 -30.84 8.60 9.96
C ASN A 526 -31.99 9.02 9.02
N GLY A 527 -31.70 9.36 7.76
CA GLY A 527 -32.71 9.68 6.75
C GLY A 527 -33.00 8.52 5.80
N ARG A 528 -33.72 8.81 4.70
CA ARG A 528 -34.02 7.81 3.66
C ARG A 528 -32.75 7.41 2.87
N ASN A 529 -31.91 8.39 2.57
CA ASN A 529 -30.74 8.22 1.68
C ASN A 529 -29.41 8.60 2.37
N ALA A 530 -29.45 9.49 3.34
CA ALA A 530 -28.29 9.99 4.06
C ALA A 530 -28.69 10.39 5.49
N ILE A 531 -27.70 10.70 6.33
CA ILE A 531 -27.92 11.33 7.63
C ILE A 531 -28.54 12.72 7.41
N VAL A 532 -29.55 13.04 8.19
CA VAL A 532 -30.29 14.31 8.17
C VAL A 532 -30.19 15.01 9.52
N ILE A 533 -30.63 16.26 9.55
CA ILE A 533 -30.68 17.08 10.77
C ILE A 533 -32.16 17.32 11.10
N HIS A 534 -32.50 17.19 12.37
CA HIS A 534 -33.84 17.49 12.90
C HIS A 534 -33.74 18.39 14.13
N PRO A 535 -34.73 19.27 14.36
CA PRO A 535 -34.87 19.96 15.63
C PRO A 535 -34.93 18.96 16.80
N LYS A 536 -34.27 19.27 17.91
CA LYS A 536 -34.17 18.38 19.09
C LYS A 536 -35.51 18.03 19.73
N ASN A 537 -36.51 18.88 19.56
CA ASN A 537 -37.90 18.66 19.97
C ASN A 537 -38.70 17.76 19.00
N THR A 538 -38.12 17.27 17.90
CA THR A 538 -38.72 16.25 17.04
C THR A 538 -38.77 14.92 17.77
N GLY A 539 -39.89 14.19 17.69
CA GLY A 539 -39.96 12.83 18.18
C GLY A 539 -39.54 11.85 17.09
N ASN A 540 -38.48 11.10 17.30
CA ASN A 540 -37.95 10.12 16.37
C ASN A 540 -37.71 8.76 17.06
N PRO A 541 -37.69 7.66 16.30
CA PRO A 541 -37.29 6.36 16.84
C PRO A 541 -35.82 6.31 17.24
N ILE A 542 -35.48 5.33 18.08
CA ILE A 542 -34.10 5.05 18.51
C ILE A 542 -33.75 3.60 18.16
N ARG A 543 -32.55 3.41 17.59
CA ARG A 543 -31.88 2.12 17.44
C ARG A 543 -30.58 2.14 18.22
N CYS A 544 -30.40 1.23 19.15
CA CYS A 544 -29.23 1.25 20.02
C CYS A 544 -28.04 0.46 19.45
N ILE A 545 -26.85 0.84 19.90
CA ILE A 545 -25.56 0.21 19.64
C ILE A 545 -24.93 -0.21 20.98
N ALA A 546 -24.19 -1.32 21.00
CA ALA A 546 -23.47 -1.76 22.21
C ALA A 546 -22.40 -0.73 22.62
N ILE A 547 -22.16 -0.64 23.94
CA ILE A 547 -21.14 0.25 24.54
C ILE A 547 -19.73 -0.24 24.20
#